data_AF-X0S367-F1
#
_entry.id   AF-X0S367-F1
#
_cell.length_a   1.000
_cell.length_b   1.000
_cell.length_c   1.000
_cell.angle_alpha   90.00
_cell.angle_beta   90.00
_cell.angle_gamma   90.00
#
_symmetry.space_group_name_H-M   'P 1'
#
loop_
_entity.id
_entity.type
_entity.pdbx_description
1 polymer ?
#
loop_
_entity_poly.entity_id
_entity_poly.type
_entity_poly.pdbx_seq_one_letter_code
_entity_poly.pdbx_strand_id
1 'polypeptide(L)' 'KAIVFNAKVFLELIEKNGSFENYLKSFRDKPYEEKQQIIAKQFKWLGPTGAHFFLWSIGENAPPCEALI' A
#
# COMPACT_ATOMS: atom_id res chain seq x y z
N LYS A 1 -0.69 11.57 -16.09
CA LYS A 1 -1.65 10.43 -15.98
C LYS A 1 -1.28 9.60 -14.75
N ALA A 2 -2.22 9.29 -13.84
CA ALA A 2 -1.91 8.61 -12.57
C ALA A 2 -1.33 7.19 -12.76
N ILE A 3 -1.88 6.42 -13.71
CA ILE A 3 -1.42 5.05 -14.01
C ILE A 3 0.07 5.01 -14.36
N VAL A 4 0.53 5.87 -15.29
CA VAL A 4 1.95 5.93 -15.70
C VAL A 4 2.85 6.33 -14.54
N PHE A 5 2.40 7.24 -13.67
CA PHE A 5 3.16 7.62 -12.48
C PHE A 5 3.28 6.45 -11.49
N ASN A 6 2.17 5.78 -11.18
CA ASN A 6 2.15 4.65 -10.25
C ASN A 6 2.98 3.46 -10.76
N ALA A 7 2.97 3.20 -12.08
CA ALA A 7 3.81 2.19 -12.69
C ALA A 7 5.31 2.49 -12.50
N LYS A 8 5.73 3.76 -12.65
CA LYS A 8 7.12 4.16 -12.38
C LYS A 8 7.50 3.95 -10.92
N VAL A 9 6.65 4.41 -9.99
CA VAL A 9 6.85 4.19 -8.56
C VAL A 9 6.98 2.70 -8.24
N PHE A 10 6.13 1.86 -8.82
CA PHE A 10 6.18 0.40 -8.63
C PHE A 10 7.52 -0.20 -9.10
N LEU A 11 8.02 0.23 -10.26
CA LEU A 11 9.34 -0.20 -10.76
C LEU A 11 10.49 0.26 -9.84
N GLU A 12 10.47 1.50 -9.37
CA GLU A 12 11.48 2.03 -8.43
C GLU A 12 11.49 1.24 -7.10
N LEU A 13 10.32 0.83 -6.61
CA LEU A 13 10.21 0.01 -5.40
C LEU A 13 10.78 -1.39 -5.61
N ILE A 14 10.53 -2.00 -6.76
CA ILE A 14 11.13 -3.29 -7.12
C ILE A 14 12.65 -3.18 -7.23
N GLU A 15 13.16 -2.14 -7.90
CA GLU A 15 14.60 -1.92 -8.04
C GLU A 15 15.30 -1.81 -6.67
N LYS A 16 14.67 -1.11 -5.71
CA LYS A 16 15.22 -0.92 -4.37
C LYS A 16 15.11 -2.14 -3.46
N ASN A 17 14.06 -2.96 -3.60
CA ASN A 17 13.74 -4.03 -2.65
C ASN A 17 13.90 -5.45 -3.25
N GLY A 18 14.23 -5.55 -4.54
CA GLY A 18 14.27 -6.80 -5.31
C GLY A 18 12.91 -7.32 -5.77
N SER A 19 11.83 -7.02 -5.02
CA SER A 19 10.46 -7.32 -5.41
C SER A 19 9.46 -6.42 -4.67
N PHE A 20 8.23 -6.34 -5.17
CA PHE A 20 7.18 -5.60 -4.47
C PHE A 20 6.76 -6.31 -3.16
N GLU A 21 6.82 -7.65 -3.12
CA GLU A 21 6.58 -8.40 -1.89
C GLU A 21 7.61 -8.06 -0.80
N ASN A 22 8.88 -7.92 -1.15
CA ASN A 22 9.92 -7.50 -0.22
C ASN A 22 9.70 -6.07 0.28
N TYR A 23 9.23 -5.18 -0.60
CA TYR A 23 8.78 -3.86 -0.19
C TYR A 23 7.66 -3.96 0.87
N LEU A 24 6.62 -4.76 0.66
CA LEU A 24 5.57 -4.98 1.66
C LEU A 24 6.12 -5.58 2.97
N LYS A 25 7.06 -6.54 2.88
CA LYS A 25 7.73 -7.14 4.04
C LYS A 25 8.51 -6.12 4.88
N SER A 26 9.10 -5.10 4.24
CA SER A 26 9.89 -4.07 4.93
C SER A 26 9.13 -3.28 6.00
N PHE A 27 7.79 -3.31 5.96
CA PHE A 27 6.92 -2.67 6.93
C PHE A 27 5.82 -3.59 7.48
N ARG A 28 5.97 -4.91 7.31
CA ARG A 28 4.96 -5.89 7.72
C ARG A 28 4.67 -5.86 9.22
N ASP A 29 5.65 -5.55 10.05
CA ASP A 29 5.48 -5.57 11.51
C ASP A 29 4.93 -4.24 12.06
N LYS A 30 4.66 -3.26 11.18
CA LYS A 30 4.11 -1.96 11.59
C LYS A 30 2.62 -2.06 11.93
N PRO A 31 2.09 -1.15 12.78
CA PRO A 31 0.66 -1.02 13.00
C PRO A 31 -0.11 -0.82 11.69
N TYR A 32 -1.37 -1.28 11.65
CA TYR A 32 -2.20 -1.24 10.45
C TYR A 32 -2.33 0.18 9.89
N GLU A 33 -2.55 1.15 10.76
CA GLU A 33 -2.72 2.56 10.41
C GLU A 33 -1.45 3.10 9.74
N GLU A 34 -0.27 2.67 10.20
CA GLU A 34 1.00 3.06 9.60
C GLU A 34 1.19 2.41 8.22
N LYS A 35 0.85 1.12 8.07
CA LYS A 35 0.83 0.43 6.77
C LYS A 35 -0.06 1.14 5.76
N GLN A 36 -1.28 1.50 6.18
CA GLN A 36 -2.25 2.22 5.36
C GLN A 36 -1.69 3.57 4.90
N GLN A 37 -1.06 4.33 5.81
CA GLN A 37 -0.45 5.61 5.47
C GLN A 37 0.75 5.48 4.53
N ILE A 38 1.59 4.46 4.72
CA ILE A 38 2.73 4.17 3.83
C ILE A 38 2.21 3.95 2.39
N ILE A 39 1.26 3.04 2.22
CA ILE A 39 0.68 2.73 0.90
C ILE A 39 -0.02 3.96 0.30
N ALA A 40 -0.81 4.67 1.10
CA ALA A 40 -1.58 5.81 0.62
C ALA A 40 -0.70 6.99 0.14
N LYS A 41 0.44 7.21 0.79
CA LYS A 41 1.40 8.26 0.41
C LYS A 41 2.26 7.88 -0.78
N GLN A 42 2.48 6.59 -1.00
CA GLN A 42 3.37 6.09 -2.03
C GLN A 42 2.79 6.23 -3.45
N PHE A 43 1.48 6.03 -3.62
CA PHE A 43 0.83 5.99 -4.93
C PHE A 43 -0.13 7.16 -5.15
N LYS A 44 -0.14 7.69 -6.37
CA LYS A 44 -1.04 8.76 -6.76
C LYS A 44 -2.48 8.26 -6.84
N TRP A 45 -3.40 9.02 -6.23
CA TRP A 45 -4.84 8.71 -6.15
C TRP A 45 -5.17 7.42 -5.39
N LEU A 46 -4.26 6.95 -4.54
CA LEU A 46 -4.51 5.87 -3.60
C LEU A 46 -4.71 6.48 -2.21
N GLY A 47 -5.89 7.06 -1.96
CA GLY A 47 -6.20 7.61 -0.63
C GLY A 47 -6.29 6.52 0.46
N PRO A 48 -6.53 6.89 1.73
CA PRO A 48 -6.64 5.94 2.83
C PRO A 48 -7.62 4.78 2.57
N THR A 49 -8.77 5.07 1.96
CA THR A 49 -9.76 4.04 1.57
C THR A 49 -9.22 3.08 0.50
N GLY A 50 -8.51 3.59 -0.51
CA GLY A 50 -7.91 2.74 -1.54
C GLY A 50 -6.78 1.87 -0.97
N ALA A 51 -5.94 2.45 -0.09
CA ALA A 51 -4.92 1.72 0.63
C ALA A 51 -5.52 0.64 1.56
N HIS A 52 -6.66 0.93 2.19
CA HIS A 52 -7.40 -0.04 3.00
C HIS A 52 -7.83 -1.24 2.18
N PHE A 53 -8.52 -1.02 1.05
CA PHE A 53 -8.97 -2.11 0.18
C PHE A 53 -7.80 -2.93 -0.38
N PHE A 54 -6.66 -2.28 -0.67
CA PHE A 54 -5.45 -2.98 -1.07
C PHE A 54 -4.92 -3.90 0.05
N LEU A 55 -4.78 -3.38 1.27
CA LEU A 55 -4.29 -4.18 2.40
C LEU A 55 -5.26 -5.34 2.73
N TRP A 56 -6.56 -5.08 2.69
CA TRP A 56 -7.59 -6.10 2.86
C TRP A 56 -7.51 -7.18 1.78
N SER A 57 -7.32 -6.81 0.50
CA SER A 57 -7.28 -7.77 -0.60
C SER A 57 -6.04 -8.69 -0.58
N ILE A 58 -4.96 -8.26 0.06
CA ILE A 58 -3.75 -9.09 0.27
C ILE A 58 -3.78 -9.88 1.59
N GLY A 59 -4.88 -9.85 2.33
CA GLY A 59 -5.07 -10.62 3.56
C GLY A 59 -4.34 -10.05 4.79
N GLU A 60 -3.96 -8.77 4.77
CA GLU A 60 -3.59 -8.09 6.02
C GLU A 60 -4.82 -8.02 6.94
N ASN A 61 -4.59 -8.03 8.26
CA ASN A 61 -5.63 -7.91 9.28
C ASN A 61 -6.24 -6.49 9.30
N ALA A 62 -6.82 -6.08 8.17
CA ALA A 62 -7.51 -4.82 8.04
C ALA A 62 -8.82 -4.87 8.83
N PRO A 63 -9.19 -3.79 9.54
CA PRO A 63 -10.49 -3.71 10.18
C PRO A 63 -11.62 -3.86 9.15
N PRO A 64 -12.84 -4.25 9.54
CA PRO A 64 -13.96 -4.26 8.62
C PRO A 64 -14.21 -2.87 8.01
N CYS A 65 -14.51 -2.80 6.72
CA CYS A 65 -14.67 -1.54 5.97
C CYS A 65 -15.76 -0.62 6.56
N GLU A 66 -16.75 -1.18 7.27
CA GLU A 66 -17.82 -0.44 7.96
C GLU A 66 -17.31 0.47 9.08
N ALA A 67 -16.09 0.24 9.60
CA ALA A 67 -15.48 1.06 10.65
C ALA A 67 -14.78 2.33 10.14
N LEU A 68 -14.76 2.58 8.83
CA LEU A 68 -14.04 3.69 8.18
C LEU A 68 -14.94 4.80 7.61
N ILE A 69 -16.26 4.72 7.86
CA ILE A 69 -17.27 5.69 7.39
C ILE A 69 -17.71 6.59 8.56
#